data_AF-A0AAW0VSB8-F1
#
_entry.id   AF-A0AAW0VSB8-F1
#
_cell.length_a   1.000
_cell.length_b   1.000
_cell.length_c   1.000
_cell.angle_alpha   90.00
_cell.angle_beta   90.00
_cell.angle_gamma   90.00
#
_symmetry.space_group_name_H-M   'P 1'
#
loop_
_entity.id
_entity.type
_entity.pdbx_description
1 polymer ?
#
loop_
_entity_poly.entity_id
_entity_poly.type
_entity_poly.pdbx_seq_one_letter_code
_entity_poly.pdbx_strand_id
1 'polypeptide(L)'
;MPVIRKKERDYMGMFEYDRREEMQIIRVLIYELKPRVAVTFLPGLPAYILFMCIRHTDHINDDEKVRSLLNNIVNGVKRVIKKRHEDLDSTVLWLSNVLRLLHNLKQYSGDKAFQAENTGKQNEQSLKNFDLSEYRQVLSDIAVWIYNGVIKLMEEKVQPLIVPSILEHEAIAGLSGNKPGGMR
;
A
#
# COMPACT_ATOMS: atom_id res chain seq x y z
N MET A 1 39.40 24.03 -20.30
CA MET A 1 38.61 24.14 -19.06
C MET A 1 38.69 22.81 -18.33
N PRO A 2 38.95 22.77 -17.01
CA PRO A 2 38.97 21.52 -16.27
C PRO A 2 37.57 20.89 -16.28
N VAL A 3 37.48 19.64 -16.72
CA VAL A 3 36.24 18.86 -16.72
C VAL A 3 35.95 18.44 -15.28
N ILE A 4 35.02 19.13 -14.63
CA ILE A 4 34.51 18.71 -13.31
C ILE A 4 33.73 17.41 -13.53
N ARG A 5 34.38 16.26 -13.30
CA ARG A 5 33.69 14.96 -13.25
C ARG A 5 32.84 14.95 -11.97
N LYS A 6 31.52 14.92 -12.12
CA LYS A 6 30.57 14.78 -11.01
C LYS A 6 30.88 13.46 -10.30
N LYS A 7 31.42 13.53 -9.08
CA LYS A 7 31.67 12.35 -8.24
C LYS A 7 30.34 11.64 -8.05
N GLU A 8 30.26 10.35 -8.41
CA GLU A 8 29.05 9.56 -8.17
C GLU A 8 28.73 9.62 -6.68
N ARG A 9 27.54 10.13 -6.37
CA ARG A 9 27.05 10.18 -4.99
C ARG A 9 26.45 8.83 -4.68
N ASP A 10 27.09 8.09 -3.77
CA ASP A 10 26.46 6.91 -3.17
C ASP A 10 25.36 7.39 -2.23
N TYR A 11 24.11 7.16 -2.60
CA TYR A 11 22.97 7.53 -1.78
C TYR A 11 22.68 6.40 -0.79
N MET A 12 22.62 6.73 0.49
CA MET A 12 22.32 5.72 1.51
C MET A 12 20.92 5.13 1.33
N GLY A 13 19.97 5.87 0.75
CA GLY A 13 18.58 5.45 0.53
C GLY A 13 17.64 5.86 1.67
N MET A 14 17.95 6.97 2.34
CA MET A 14 17.17 7.52 3.46
C MET A 14 16.61 8.87 3.06
N PHE A 15 15.42 9.21 3.56
CA PHE A 15 14.85 10.55 3.41
C PHE A 15 14.81 11.26 4.74
N GLU A 16 15.66 12.28 4.85
CA GLU A 16 15.60 13.26 5.92
C GLU A 16 14.40 14.19 5.70
N TYR A 17 13.74 14.57 6.79
CA TYR A 17 12.67 15.56 6.79
C TYR A 17 12.68 16.36 8.09
N ASP A 18 12.24 17.62 8.04
CA ASP A 18 12.03 18.44 9.23
C ASP A 18 10.78 17.96 9.98
N ARG A 19 10.85 17.84 11.31
CA ARG A 19 9.71 17.38 12.14
C ARG A 19 8.45 18.23 11.93
N ARG A 20 8.60 19.50 11.58
CA ARG A 20 7.49 20.44 11.28
C ARG A 20 6.73 20.06 10.00
N GLU A 21 7.36 19.34 9.09
CA GLU A 21 6.80 18.93 7.80
C GLU A 21 6.17 17.54 7.83
N GLU A 22 6.24 16.82 8.96
CA GLU A 22 5.72 15.45 9.08
C GLU A 22 4.26 15.35 8.64
N MET A 23 3.41 16.27 9.11
CA MET A 23 2.00 16.27 8.74
C MET A 23 1.77 16.59 7.26
N GLN A 24 2.67 17.34 6.63
CA GLN A 24 2.62 17.61 5.19
C GLN A 24 2.97 16.36 4.40
N ILE A 25 3.97 15.57 4.84
CA ILE A 25 4.32 14.28 4.24
C ILE A 25 3.11 13.34 4.30
N ILE A 26 2.50 13.20 5.48
CA ILE A 26 1.31 12.37 5.68
C ILE A 26 0.15 12.86 4.81
N ARG A 27 -0.04 14.17 4.71
CA ARG A 27 -1.08 14.74 3.84
C ARG A 27 -0.88 14.40 2.37
N VAL A 28 0.31 14.64 1.83
CA VAL A 28 0.58 14.46 0.40
C VAL A 28 0.62 12.98 0.04
N LEU A 29 1.36 12.16 0.81
CA LEU A 29 1.54 10.74 0.50
C LEU A 29 0.31 9.91 0.85
N ILE A 30 -0.45 10.28 1.89
CA ILE A 30 -1.57 9.49 2.39
C ILE A 30 -2.93 10.10 2.04
N TYR A 31 -3.21 11.30 2.53
CA TYR A 31 -4.55 11.88 2.39
C TYR A 31 -4.92 12.31 0.96
N GLU A 32 -4.00 12.93 0.24
CA GLU A 32 -4.28 13.55 -1.06
C GLU A 32 -3.94 12.66 -2.26
N LEU A 33 -3.24 11.55 -2.02
CA LEU A 33 -2.88 10.61 -3.08
C LEU A 33 -4.15 10.01 -3.70
N LYS A 34 -4.26 10.17 -5.02
CA LYS A 34 -5.36 9.63 -5.85
C LYS A 34 -4.90 8.33 -6.50
N PRO A 35 -5.74 7.27 -6.54
CA PRO A 35 -5.38 6.00 -7.20
C PRO A 35 -4.90 6.18 -8.64
N ARG A 36 -5.58 7.01 -9.44
CA ARG A 36 -5.20 7.32 -10.83
C ARG A 36 -3.80 7.93 -10.99
N VAL A 37 -3.32 8.64 -9.97
CA VAL A 37 -1.96 9.19 -9.96
C VAL A 37 -0.99 8.10 -9.50
N ALA A 38 -1.34 7.36 -8.45
CA ALA A 38 -0.50 6.30 -7.90
C ALA A 38 -0.17 5.18 -8.90
N VAL A 39 -1.08 4.84 -9.83
CA VAL A 39 -0.82 3.85 -10.89
C VAL A 39 0.25 4.28 -11.90
N THR A 40 0.57 5.58 -11.98
CA THR A 40 1.65 6.09 -12.84
C THR A 40 3.02 5.95 -12.18
N PHE A 41 3.06 5.62 -10.89
CA PHE A 41 4.28 5.47 -10.11
C PHE A 41 4.71 4.00 -10.04
N LEU A 42 5.92 3.78 -9.51
CA LEU A 42 6.34 2.46 -9.06
C LEU A 42 5.29 1.89 -8.07
N PRO A 43 4.82 0.64 -8.25
CA PRO A 43 3.90 0.01 -7.31
C PRO A 43 4.44 0.03 -5.87
N GLY A 44 3.66 0.57 -4.93
CA GLY A 44 4.06 0.70 -3.54
C GLY A 44 5.03 1.84 -3.25
N LEU A 45 5.26 2.77 -4.19
CA LEU A 45 6.14 3.92 -3.98
C LEU A 45 5.86 4.69 -2.67
N PRO A 46 4.61 5.01 -2.30
CA PRO A 46 4.34 5.65 -1.00
C PRO A 46 4.91 4.87 0.18
N ALA A 47 4.75 3.55 0.20
CA ALA A 47 5.29 2.70 1.25
C ALA A 47 6.84 2.70 1.29
N TYR A 48 7.50 2.73 0.14
CA TYR A 48 8.96 2.88 0.09
C TYR A 48 9.41 4.24 0.61
N ILE A 49 8.76 5.33 0.21
CA ILE A 49 9.07 6.68 0.70
C ILE A 49 8.92 6.75 2.22
N LEU A 50 7.80 6.26 2.76
CA LEU A 50 7.55 6.22 4.20
C LEU A 50 8.61 5.38 4.94
N PHE A 51 8.98 4.21 4.39
CA PHE A 51 10.04 3.39 4.97
C PHE A 51 11.41 4.08 4.95
N MET A 52 11.76 4.80 3.88
CA MET A 52 13.01 5.57 3.81
C MET A 52 13.04 6.72 4.84
N CYS A 53 11.89 7.31 5.18
CA CYS A 53 11.79 8.26 6.30
C CYS A 53 11.96 7.56 7.66
N ILE A 54 11.31 6.41 7.88
CA ILE A 54 11.47 5.60 9.11
C ILE A 54 12.92 5.20 9.31
N ARG A 55 13.60 4.78 8.24
CA ARG A 55 15.00 4.39 8.31
C ARG A 55 15.91 5.56 8.64
N HIS A 56 15.59 6.77 8.17
CA HIS A 56 16.29 7.97 8.60
C HIS A 56 16.12 8.23 10.11
N THR A 57 14.90 8.12 10.64
CA THR A 57 14.63 8.33 12.07
C THR A 57 15.36 7.29 12.95
N ASP A 58 15.42 6.03 12.49
CA ASP A 58 16.24 4.99 13.10
C ASP A 58 17.72 5.35 13.04
N HIS A 59 18.24 5.78 11.89
CA HIS A 59 19.65 6.12 11.70
C HIS A 59 20.16 7.22 12.66
N ILE A 60 19.34 8.24 12.92
CA ILE A 60 19.68 9.32 13.87
C ILE A 60 19.31 8.98 15.33
N ASN A 61 18.80 7.77 15.57
CA ASN A 61 18.40 7.28 16.90
C ASN A 61 17.35 8.18 17.59
N ASP A 62 16.36 8.67 16.85
CA ASP A 62 15.29 9.54 17.36
C ASP A 62 14.00 8.73 17.59
N ASP A 63 13.85 8.18 18.80
CA ASP A 63 12.71 7.35 19.24
C ASP A 63 11.37 8.11 19.18
N GLU A 64 11.39 9.40 19.54
CA GLU A 64 10.17 10.20 19.55
C GLU A 64 9.66 10.43 18.12
N LYS A 65 10.57 10.71 17.19
CA LYS A 65 10.25 10.96 15.78
C LYS A 65 9.80 9.70 15.06
N VAL A 66 10.41 8.53 15.31
CA VAL A 66 9.93 7.27 14.71
C VAL A 66 8.53 6.90 15.21
N ARG A 67 8.27 7.08 16.51
CA ARG A 67 6.95 6.85 17.12
C ARG A 67 5.89 7.79 16.55
N SER A 68 6.21 9.09 16.45
CA SER A 68 5.34 10.10 15.86
C SER A 68 4.97 9.74 14.41
N LEU A 69 5.99 9.45 13.60
CA LEU A 69 5.80 9.12 12.18
C LEU A 69 4.94 7.87 11.98
N LEU A 70 5.24 6.78 12.69
CA LEU A 70 4.48 5.53 12.57
C LEU A 70 3.02 5.70 13.01
N ASN A 71 2.77 6.42 14.10
CA ASN A 71 1.41 6.73 14.56
C ASN A 71 0.65 7.57 13.53
N ASN A 72 1.31 8.57 12.94
CA ASN A 72 0.70 9.41 11.92
C ASN A 72 0.42 8.65 10.62
N ILE A 73 1.28 7.71 10.22
CA ILE A 73 1.03 6.79 9.11
C ILE A 73 -0.22 5.94 9.38
N VAL A 74 -0.26 5.26 10.54
CA VAL A 74 -1.37 4.39 10.94
C VAL A 74 -2.70 5.16 10.96
N ASN A 75 -2.71 6.33 11.60
CA ASN A 75 -3.91 7.17 11.69
C ASN A 75 -4.30 7.77 10.33
N GLY A 76 -3.30 8.13 9.52
CA GLY A 76 -3.46 8.55 8.13
C GLY A 76 -4.24 7.54 7.32
N VAL A 77 -3.74 6.31 7.27
CA VAL A 77 -4.34 5.21 6.51
C VAL A 77 -5.76 4.90 7.02
N LYS A 78 -5.93 4.71 8.34
CA LYS A 78 -7.25 4.45 8.93
C LYS A 78 -8.28 5.50 8.54
N ARG A 79 -7.89 6.78 8.53
CA ARG A 79 -8.78 7.88 8.18
C ARG A 79 -9.09 7.93 6.68
N VAL A 80 -8.13 7.64 5.79
CA VAL A 80 -8.41 7.57 4.34
C VAL A 80 -9.38 6.44 4.03
N ILE A 81 -9.14 5.24 4.58
CA ILE A 81 -10.02 4.09 4.37
C ILE A 81 -11.43 4.40 4.86
N LYS A 82 -11.60 4.93 6.07
CA LYS A 82 -12.92 5.33 6.57
C LYS A 82 -13.61 6.36 5.68
N LYS A 83 -12.87 7.36 5.19
CA LYS A 83 -13.42 8.45 4.37
C LYS A 83 -13.78 7.99 2.94
N ARG A 84 -13.05 7.03 2.38
CA ARG A 84 -13.19 6.56 1.00
C ARG A 84 -13.59 5.09 0.94
N HIS A 85 -14.36 4.60 1.92
CA HIS A 85 -14.64 3.18 2.08
C HIS A 85 -15.50 2.59 0.96
N GLU A 86 -16.21 3.40 0.18
CA GLU A 86 -16.97 2.95 -1.00
C GLU A 86 -16.12 2.93 -2.29
N ASP A 87 -14.95 3.57 -2.26
CA ASP A 87 -14.02 3.62 -3.39
C ASP A 87 -13.08 2.41 -3.34
N LEU A 88 -13.40 1.41 -4.16
CA LEU A 88 -12.61 0.19 -4.30
C LEU A 88 -11.15 0.49 -4.68
N ASP A 89 -10.90 1.44 -5.58
CA ASP A 89 -9.55 1.75 -6.05
C ASP A 89 -8.70 2.35 -4.93
N SER A 90 -9.28 3.25 -4.13
CA SER A 90 -8.62 3.80 -2.94
C SER A 90 -8.36 2.72 -1.88
N THR A 91 -9.31 1.82 -1.67
CA THR A 91 -9.19 0.76 -0.67
C THR A 91 -8.10 -0.26 -1.06
N VAL A 92 -8.07 -0.68 -2.32
CA VAL A 92 -7.04 -1.57 -2.88
C VAL A 92 -5.65 -0.91 -2.89
N LEU A 93 -5.57 0.38 -3.25
CA LEU A 93 -4.32 1.15 -3.21
C LEU A 93 -3.70 1.09 -1.80
N TRP A 94 -4.50 1.34 -0.78
CA TRP A 94 -4.02 1.37 0.60
C TRP A 94 -3.77 -0.02 1.18
N LEU A 95 -4.53 -1.04 0.78
CA LEU A 95 -4.18 -2.43 1.10
C LEU A 95 -2.77 -2.77 0.59
N SER A 96 -2.51 -2.47 -0.69
CA SER A 96 -1.21 -2.73 -1.32
C SER A 96 -0.07 -1.99 -0.62
N ASN A 97 -0.25 -0.71 -0.30
CA ASN A 97 0.79 0.10 0.35
C ASN A 97 1.02 -0.30 1.82
N VAL A 98 -0.02 -0.67 2.57
CA VAL A 98 0.15 -1.17 3.95
C VAL A 98 0.91 -2.49 3.96
N LEU A 99 0.54 -3.43 3.08
CA LEU A 99 1.27 -4.69 2.93
C LEU A 99 2.73 -4.44 2.52
N ARG A 100 2.97 -3.55 1.55
CA ARG A 100 4.34 -3.20 1.14
C ARG A 100 5.15 -2.60 2.29
N LEU A 101 4.56 -1.71 3.08
CA LEU A 101 5.23 -1.12 4.24
C LEU A 101 5.54 -2.18 5.30
N LEU A 102 4.60 -3.07 5.59
CA LEU A 102 4.80 -4.21 6.49
C LEU A 102 5.93 -5.12 5.99
N HIS A 103 5.99 -5.42 4.69
CA HIS A 103 7.06 -6.21 4.10
C HIS A 103 8.40 -5.50 4.20
N ASN A 104 8.47 -4.19 3.95
CA ASN A 104 9.70 -3.42 4.14
C ASN A 104 10.19 -3.48 5.60
N LEU A 105 9.29 -3.31 6.57
CA LEU A 105 9.64 -3.41 7.99
C LEU A 105 10.10 -4.81 8.42
N LYS A 106 9.70 -5.87 7.71
CA LYS A 106 10.21 -7.23 7.92
C LYS A 106 11.55 -7.43 7.21
N GLN A 107 11.61 -7.14 5.91
CA GLN A 107 12.78 -7.35 5.05
C GLN A 107 14.03 -6.63 5.54
N TYR A 108 13.86 -5.43 6.10
CA TYR A 108 14.93 -4.58 6.60
C TYR A 108 14.96 -4.51 8.12
N SER A 109 14.39 -5.48 8.83
CA SER A 109 14.42 -5.51 10.30
C SER A 109 15.78 -5.86 10.89
N GLY A 110 16.69 -6.43 10.09
CA GLY A 110 17.93 -7.06 10.57
C GLY A 110 17.78 -8.55 10.94
N ASP A 111 16.56 -9.09 10.92
CA ASP A 111 16.31 -10.51 11.17
C ASP A 111 16.65 -11.35 9.94
N LYS A 112 17.56 -12.31 10.13
CA LYS A 112 18.02 -13.23 9.07
C LYS A 112 16.88 -14.01 8.41
N ALA A 113 15.80 -14.28 9.14
CA ALA A 113 14.63 -14.97 8.59
C ALA A 113 13.97 -14.20 7.43
N PHE A 114 14.07 -12.86 7.43
CA PHE A 114 13.51 -12.01 6.37
C PHE A 114 14.54 -11.52 5.34
N GLN A 115 15.80 -11.95 5.47
CA GLN A 115 16.92 -11.54 4.62
C GLN A 115 17.36 -12.60 3.61
N ALA A 116 16.68 -13.75 3.56
CA ALA A 116 17.06 -14.87 2.70
C ALA A 116 17.18 -14.50 1.21
N GLU A 117 16.34 -13.57 0.73
CA GLU A 117 16.33 -13.10 -0.66
C GLU A 117 16.99 -11.73 -0.84
N ASN A 118 17.58 -11.15 0.22
CA ASN A 118 18.20 -9.84 0.14
C ASN A 118 19.58 -9.92 -0.54
N THR A 119 19.84 -8.93 -1.39
CA THR A 119 21.20 -8.61 -1.85
C THR A 119 22.06 -8.06 -0.71
N GLY A 120 23.38 -8.09 -0.87
CA GLY A 120 24.31 -7.49 0.10
C GLY A 120 23.98 -6.02 0.41
N LYS A 121 23.66 -5.23 -0.64
CA LYS A 121 23.28 -3.82 -0.48
C LYS A 121 21.96 -3.62 0.27
N GLN A 122 20.99 -4.52 0.11
CA GLN A 122 19.74 -4.46 0.87
C GLN A 122 19.97 -4.76 2.36
N ASN A 123 20.87 -5.71 2.68
CA ASN A 123 21.20 -6.01 4.06
C ASN A 123 21.87 -4.82 4.79
N GLU A 124 22.73 -4.06 4.10
CA GLU A 124 23.32 -2.81 4.60
C GLU A 124 22.27 -1.74 4.98
N GLN A 125 21.07 -1.82 4.41
CA GLN A 125 19.95 -0.90 4.61
C GLN A 125 18.97 -1.37 5.70
N SER A 126 19.34 -2.36 6.50
CA SER A 126 18.53 -2.79 7.65
C SER A 126 18.51 -1.71 8.74
N LEU A 127 17.41 -1.67 9.50
CA LEU A 127 17.30 -0.88 10.73
C LEU A 127 18.36 -1.34 11.74
N LYS A 128 18.85 -0.41 12.56
CA LYS A 128 19.98 -0.63 13.46
C LYS A 128 19.68 -0.40 14.93
N ASN A 129 18.74 0.50 15.24
CA ASN A 129 18.54 0.99 16.61
C ASN A 129 17.21 0.53 17.22
N PHE A 130 16.14 0.48 16.43
CA PHE A 130 14.79 0.21 16.94
C PHE A 130 14.22 -1.13 16.47
N ASP A 131 13.67 -1.91 17.40
CA ASP A 131 12.77 -3.01 17.04
C ASP A 131 11.34 -2.50 16.90
N LEU A 132 10.79 -2.62 15.69
CA LEU A 132 9.45 -2.18 15.33
C LEU A 132 8.43 -3.32 15.31
N SER A 133 8.69 -4.43 16.00
CA SER A 133 7.81 -5.62 16.07
C SER A 133 6.34 -5.30 16.36
N GLU A 134 6.07 -4.44 17.36
CA GLU A 134 4.71 -4.06 17.73
C GLU A 134 3.99 -3.31 16.60
N TYR A 135 4.69 -2.41 15.92
CA TYR A 135 4.14 -1.69 14.75
C TYR A 135 3.89 -2.62 13.57
N ARG A 136 4.71 -3.67 13.40
CA ARG A 136 4.44 -4.70 12.37
C ARG A 136 3.12 -5.42 12.65
N GLN A 137 2.81 -5.72 13.91
CA GLN A 137 1.51 -6.32 14.28
C GLN A 137 0.36 -5.35 13.97
N VAL A 138 0.47 -4.09 14.40
CA VAL A 138 -0.55 -3.07 14.14
C VAL A 138 -0.83 -2.90 12.64
N LEU A 139 0.21 -2.88 11.80
CA LEU A 139 0.05 -2.80 10.35
C LEU A 139 -0.58 -4.07 9.76
N SER A 140 -0.27 -5.24 10.31
CA SER A 140 -0.90 -6.51 9.92
C SER A 140 -2.40 -6.48 10.21
N ASP A 141 -2.82 -6.03 11.39
CA ASP A 141 -4.23 -5.94 11.77
C ASP A 141 -4.99 -4.95 10.87
N ILE A 142 -4.35 -3.83 10.54
CA ILE A 142 -4.90 -2.85 9.58
C ILE A 142 -5.01 -3.47 8.19
N ALA A 143 -4.02 -4.22 7.72
CA ALA A 143 -4.07 -4.89 6.42
C ALA A 143 -5.26 -5.87 6.34
N VAL A 144 -5.48 -6.68 7.39
CA VAL A 144 -6.63 -7.60 7.47
C VAL A 144 -7.95 -6.84 7.46
N TRP A 145 -8.04 -5.75 8.23
CA TRP A 145 -9.24 -4.91 8.23
C TRP A 145 -9.56 -4.32 6.84
N ILE A 146 -8.54 -3.79 6.15
CA ILE A 146 -8.72 -3.25 4.79
C ILE A 146 -9.08 -4.38 3.81
N TYR A 147 -8.42 -5.54 3.90
CA TYR A 147 -8.69 -6.71 3.06
C TYR A 147 -10.16 -7.14 3.15
N ASN A 148 -10.70 -7.27 4.36
CA ASN A 148 -12.12 -7.60 4.55
C ASN A 148 -13.04 -6.54 3.93
N GLY A 149 -12.66 -5.26 4.00
CA GLY A 149 -13.36 -4.18 3.31
C GLY A 149 -13.34 -4.33 1.77
N VAL A 150 -12.20 -4.68 1.19
CA VAL A 150 -12.06 -4.95 -0.26
C VAL A 150 -12.99 -6.09 -0.68
N ILE A 151 -12.95 -7.22 0.03
CA ILE A 151 -13.78 -8.39 -0.30
C ILE A 151 -15.27 -8.02 -0.28
N LYS A 152 -15.71 -7.31 0.77
CA LYS A 152 -17.10 -6.86 0.89
C LYS A 152 -17.52 -5.95 -0.27
N LEU A 153 -16.70 -4.96 -0.64
CA LEU A 153 -17.00 -4.07 -1.77
C LEU A 153 -17.06 -4.82 -3.10
N MET A 154 -16.17 -5.80 -3.30
CA MET A 154 -16.18 -6.64 -4.49
C MET A 154 -17.44 -7.51 -4.55
N GLU A 155 -17.84 -8.11 -3.43
CA GLU A 155 -19.08 -8.86 -3.29
C GLU A 155 -20.29 -7.98 -3.66
N GLU A 156 -20.41 -6.80 -3.06
CA GLU A 156 -21.51 -5.86 -3.32
C GLU A 156 -21.59 -5.45 -4.82
N LYS A 157 -20.45 -5.32 -5.50
CA LYS A 157 -20.39 -5.01 -6.94
C LYS A 157 -20.74 -6.20 -7.83
N VAL A 158 -20.32 -7.41 -7.45
CA VAL A 158 -20.51 -8.62 -8.26
C VAL A 158 -21.90 -9.21 -8.07
N GLN A 159 -22.45 -9.18 -6.84
CA GLN A 159 -23.74 -9.75 -6.47
C GLN A 159 -24.90 -9.45 -7.45
N PRO A 160 -25.16 -8.19 -7.86
CA PRO A 160 -26.25 -7.90 -8.80
C PRO A 160 -26.02 -8.45 -10.21
N LEU A 161 -24.78 -8.80 -10.56
CA LEU A 161 -24.43 -9.36 -11.87
C LEU A 161 -24.57 -10.88 -11.92
N ILE A 162 -24.59 -11.56 -10.76
CA ILE A 162 -24.56 -13.03 -10.70
C ILE A 162 -25.79 -13.65 -11.37
N VAL A 163 -27.00 -13.29 -10.94
CA VAL A 163 -28.24 -13.89 -11.48
C VAL A 163 -28.41 -13.60 -12.98
N PRO A 164 -28.29 -12.34 -13.45
CA PRO A 164 -28.41 -12.06 -14.88
C PRO A 164 -27.37 -12.79 -15.73
N SER A 165 -26.12 -12.86 -15.26
CA SER A 165 -25.02 -13.43 -16.05
C SER A 165 -25.02 -14.96 -16.03
N ILE A 166 -25.45 -15.60 -14.94
CA ILE A 166 -25.36 -17.06 -14.77
C ILE A 166 -26.66 -17.77 -15.12
N LEU A 167 -27.82 -17.19 -14.76
CA LEU A 167 -29.12 -17.86 -14.87
C LEU A 167 -29.98 -17.32 -16.01
N GLU A 168 -29.94 -16.00 -16.26
CA GLU A 168 -30.85 -15.36 -17.22
C GLU A 168 -30.24 -15.22 -18.63
N HIS A 169 -28.91 -15.19 -18.75
CA HIS A 169 -28.23 -15.04 -20.02
C HIS A 169 -28.32 -16.34 -20.87
N GLU A 170 -29.19 -16.33 -21.88
CA GLU A 170 -29.31 -17.42 -22.85
C GLU A 170 -28.22 -17.33 -23.92
N ALA A 171 -27.14 -18.11 -23.76
CA ALA A 171 -26.00 -18.12 -24.68
C ALA A 171 -26.23 -18.94 -25.98
N ILE A 172 -27.30 -19.73 -26.03
CA ILE A 172 -27.61 -20.63 -27.15
C ILE A 172 -28.80 -20.05 -27.92
N ALA A 173 -28.53 -19.52 -29.12
CA ALA A 173 -29.57 -19.03 -30.00
C ALA A 173 -30.49 -20.19 -30.45
N GLY A 174 -31.79 -20.07 -30.20
CA GLY A 174 -32.82 -20.96 -30.73
C GLY A 174 -33.41 -22.01 -29.77
N LEU A 175 -33.10 -21.96 -28.46
CA LEU A 175 -33.71 -22.85 -27.46
C LEU A 175 -35.00 -22.30 -26.85
N SER A 176 -35.15 -20.99 -26.73
CA SER A 176 -36.44 -20.34 -26.43
C SER A 176 -37.35 -20.37 -27.66
N GLY A 177 -37.93 -21.54 -27.90
CA GLY A 177 -39.01 -21.73 -28.86
C GLY A 177 -40.16 -20.78 -28.56
N ASN A 178 -40.30 -19.75 -29.39
CA ASN A 178 -41.56 -19.04 -29.52
C ASN A 178 -42.66 -20.09 -29.73
N LYS A 179 -43.66 -20.08 -28.85
CA LYS A 179 -44.89 -20.86 -28.99
C LYS A 179 -45.39 -20.79 -30.43
N PRO A 180 -45.99 -21.87 -30.97
CA PRO A 180 -46.48 -21.89 -32.33
C PRO A 180 -47.50 -20.76 -32.49
N GLY A 181 -47.25 -19.84 -33.42
CA GLY A 181 -48.29 -18.96 -33.92
C GLY A 181 -49.45 -19.84 -34.37
N GLY A 182 -50.59 -19.71 -33.69
CA GLY A 182 -51.77 -20.52 -33.94
C GLY A 182 -52.16 -20.47 -35.42
N MET A 183 -52.48 -21.65 -35.95
CA MET A 183 -53.09 -21.83 -37.27
C MET A 183 -54.27 -20.87 -37.45
N ARG A 184 -54.21 -20.08 -38.52
CA ARG A 184 -55.37 -19.58 -39.26
C ARG A 184 -55.03 -19.58 -40.75
#